data_AF-A0A2P8GNQ0-F1
#
_entry.id   AF-A0A2P8GNQ0-F1
#
_cell.length_a   1.000
_cell.length_b   1.000
_cell.length_c   1.000
_cell.angle_alpha   90.00
_cell.angle_beta   90.00
_cell.angle_gamma   90.00
#
_symmetry.space_group_name_H-M   'P 1'
#
loop_
_entity.id
_entity.type
_entity.pdbx_description
1 polymer ?
#
loop_
_entity_poly.entity_id
_entity_poly.type
_entity_poly.pdbx_seq_one_letter_code
_entity_poly.pdbx_strand_id
1 'polypeptide(L)'
;MFLFLQLICCCFLHPVTPLKDMPPTTVIKVVFSPDRRPENPNSDSLFYQPHRKLRWSDFKATAPLRGPSGAVSYTSFAYEGSSLQRKDTLQINLTLQVFFVKSASWVKSFAKDEFALEHEQLHFDITWLVALRFQQRIKNMELTADDFDSIIQYQYIEAFREMNKLQEAYDRDTNHGQDPAAQKNWKRSIGEALAALTLEGALTPHFTPLSADSRTVSTFKTAW
;
A
#
# COMPACT_ATOMS: atom_id res chain seq x y z
N MET A 1 37.06 -45.17 71.68
CA MET A 1 36.96 -43.73 71.35
C MET A 1 37.06 -43.60 69.84
N PHE A 2 35.95 -43.67 69.10
CA PHE A 2 35.88 -43.28 67.69
C PHE A 2 34.48 -42.71 67.42
N LEU A 3 34.44 -41.41 67.15
CA LEU A 3 33.26 -40.60 66.85
C LEU A 3 32.87 -40.83 65.39
N PHE A 4 31.66 -41.31 65.12
CA PHE A 4 31.07 -41.30 63.78
C PHE A 4 30.22 -40.03 63.62
N LEU A 5 30.65 -39.11 62.76
CA LEU A 5 29.93 -37.90 62.39
C LEU A 5 29.05 -38.21 61.18
N GLN A 6 27.73 -38.30 61.38
CA GLN A 6 26.77 -38.40 60.26
C GLN A 6 26.52 -37.00 59.67
N LEU A 7 26.96 -36.78 58.44
CA LEU A 7 26.54 -35.63 57.63
C LEU A 7 25.10 -35.89 57.14
N ILE A 8 24.16 -35.11 57.65
CA ILE A 8 22.80 -35.03 57.09
C ILE A 8 22.87 -34.11 55.87
N CYS A 9 22.76 -34.70 54.68
CA CYS A 9 22.60 -33.96 53.44
C CYS A 9 21.15 -33.44 53.38
N CYS A 10 20.93 -32.19 53.79
CA CYS A 10 19.66 -31.50 53.58
C CYS A 10 19.50 -31.17 52.08
N CYS A 11 18.79 -32.01 51.35
CA CYS A 11 18.26 -31.67 50.03
C CYS A 11 17.17 -30.60 50.20
N PHE A 12 17.51 -29.33 50.00
CA PHE A 12 16.52 -28.25 49.86
C PHE A 12 15.76 -28.44 48.54
N LEU A 13 14.56 -29.03 48.64
CA LEU A 13 13.56 -28.99 47.58
C LEU A 13 13.17 -27.53 47.34
N HIS A 14 13.72 -26.92 46.28
CA HIS A 14 13.23 -25.65 45.81
C HIS A 14 11.90 -25.90 45.10
N PRO A 15 10.85 -25.11 45.38
CA PRO A 15 9.59 -25.22 44.65
C PRO A 15 9.86 -24.93 43.17
N VAL A 16 9.56 -25.91 42.31
CA VAL A 16 9.50 -25.69 40.87
C VAL A 16 8.34 -24.74 40.63
N THR A 17 8.65 -23.48 40.29
CA THR A 17 7.65 -22.55 39.79
C THR A 17 7.07 -23.13 38.50
N PRO A 18 5.74 -23.27 38.36
CA PRO A 18 5.15 -23.65 37.08
C PRO A 18 5.55 -22.60 36.05
N LEU A 19 6.02 -23.05 34.88
CA LEU A 19 6.22 -22.17 33.73
C LEU A 19 4.92 -21.39 33.56
N LYS A 20 4.99 -20.06 33.69
CA LYS A 20 3.90 -19.15 33.36
C LYS A 20 3.53 -19.46 31.91
N ASP A 21 2.33 -19.98 31.67
CA ASP A 21 1.83 -20.27 30.34
C ASP A 21 2.10 -19.04 29.47
N MET A 22 3.00 -19.19 28.50
CA MET A 22 3.22 -18.12 27.53
C MET A 22 1.88 -17.89 26.83
N PRO A 23 1.43 -16.65 26.68
CA PRO A 23 0.21 -16.39 25.94
C PRO A 23 0.34 -17.05 24.55
N PRO A 24 -0.73 -17.70 24.06
CA PRO A 24 -0.68 -18.38 22.77
C PRO A 24 -0.19 -17.40 21.70
N THR A 25 0.84 -17.80 20.95
CA THR A 25 1.42 -16.96 19.90
C THR A 25 0.37 -16.71 18.83
N THR A 26 -0.03 -15.44 18.67
CA THR A 26 -0.95 -15.05 17.60
C THR A 26 -0.23 -15.13 16.25
N VAL A 27 -0.72 -15.98 15.36
CA VAL A 27 -0.30 -16.04 13.95
C VAL A 27 -0.93 -14.88 13.21
N ILE A 28 -0.12 -14.09 12.50
CA ILE A 28 -0.63 -12.97 11.69
C ILE A 28 -0.63 -13.34 10.23
N LYS A 29 -1.77 -13.13 9.57
CA LYS A 29 -1.96 -13.36 8.15
C LYS A 29 -2.41 -12.08 7.47
N VAL A 30 -1.59 -11.52 6.59
CA VAL A 30 -1.96 -10.38 5.76
C VAL A 30 -2.51 -10.85 4.41
N VAL A 31 -3.67 -10.34 4.02
CA VAL A 31 -4.33 -10.62 2.75
C VAL A 31 -4.61 -9.29 2.04
N PHE A 32 -4.06 -9.13 0.85
CA PHE A 32 -4.43 -8.03 -0.04
C PHE A 32 -5.50 -8.50 -1.03
N SER A 33 -6.63 -7.79 -1.06
CA SER A 33 -7.67 -7.99 -2.05
C SER A 33 -7.54 -6.96 -3.18
N PRO A 34 -7.72 -7.35 -4.44
CA PRO A 34 -7.73 -6.39 -5.54
C PRO A 34 -8.95 -5.47 -5.43
N ASP A 35 -8.77 -4.19 -5.74
CA ASP A 35 -9.90 -3.27 -5.91
C ASP A 35 -10.62 -3.58 -7.23
N ARG A 36 -11.80 -4.18 -7.13
CA ARG A 36 -12.62 -4.62 -8.27
C ARG A 36 -13.80 -3.69 -8.56
N ARG A 37 -13.78 -2.47 -8.04
CA ARG A 37 -14.88 -1.53 -8.32
C ARG A 37 -14.98 -1.29 -9.83
N PRO A 38 -16.20 -1.35 -10.40
CA PRO A 38 -16.39 -0.98 -11.80
C PRO A 38 -16.09 0.51 -11.99
N GLU A 39 -15.68 0.91 -13.19
CA GLU A 39 -15.61 2.33 -13.53
C GLU A 39 -16.99 2.97 -13.37
N ASN A 40 -17.05 4.08 -12.64
CA ASN A 40 -18.25 4.90 -12.55
C ASN A 40 -17.96 6.25 -13.25
N PRO A 41 -18.53 6.51 -14.43
CA PRO A 41 -18.31 7.76 -15.17
C PRO A 41 -18.71 9.01 -14.37
N ASN A 42 -19.68 8.87 -13.46
CA ASN A 42 -20.19 9.95 -12.61
C ASN A 42 -19.37 10.15 -11.34
N SER A 43 -18.45 9.24 -11.02
CA SER A 43 -17.51 9.40 -9.89
C SER A 43 -16.49 10.48 -10.20
N ASP A 44 -16.16 11.28 -9.19
CA ASP A 44 -15.07 12.24 -9.25
C ASP A 44 -13.71 11.56 -9.29
N SER A 45 -13.56 10.45 -8.57
CA SER A 45 -12.35 9.62 -8.63
C SER A 45 -12.43 8.63 -9.78
N LEU A 46 -11.37 8.57 -10.59
CA LEU A 46 -11.08 7.49 -11.52
C LEU A 46 -10.07 6.55 -10.84
N PHE A 47 -10.47 5.30 -10.59
CA PHE A 47 -9.58 4.32 -9.99
C PHE A 47 -8.71 3.63 -11.05
N TYR A 48 -7.47 3.33 -10.69
CA TYR A 48 -6.46 2.79 -11.60
C TYR A 48 -6.90 1.43 -12.12
N GLN A 49 -6.92 1.28 -13.44
CA GLN A 49 -7.11 0.01 -14.11
C GLN A 49 -6.12 -0.09 -15.27
N PRO A 50 -5.42 -1.23 -15.46
CA PRO A 50 -4.41 -1.36 -16.52
C PRO A 50 -4.91 -1.01 -17.93
N HIS A 51 -6.21 -1.26 -18.19
CA HIS A 51 -6.85 -1.04 -19.49
C HIS A 51 -7.55 0.32 -19.64
N ARG A 52 -7.68 1.11 -18.58
CA ARG A 52 -8.34 2.43 -18.60
C ARG A 52 -7.31 3.54 -18.41
N LYS A 53 -6.72 3.98 -19.53
CA LYS A 53 -5.81 5.13 -19.58
C LYS A 53 -6.55 6.45 -19.45
N LEU A 54 -5.90 7.49 -18.91
CA LEU A 54 -6.42 8.84 -18.79
C LEU A 54 -6.85 9.39 -20.16
N ARG A 55 -7.85 10.26 -20.13
CA ARG A 55 -8.33 11.00 -21.30
C ARG A 55 -8.45 12.47 -20.91
N TRP A 56 -8.32 13.39 -21.86
CA TRP A 56 -8.51 14.82 -21.57
C TRP A 56 -9.89 15.17 -21.00
N SER A 57 -10.92 14.34 -21.24
CA SER A 57 -12.24 14.48 -20.61
C SER A 57 -12.28 14.17 -19.10
N ASP A 58 -11.23 13.53 -18.57
CA ASP A 58 -11.10 13.25 -17.14
C ASP A 58 -10.63 14.50 -16.35
N PHE A 59 -10.03 15.49 -17.00
CA PHE A 59 -9.51 16.72 -16.38
C PHE A 59 -10.63 17.76 -16.27
N LYS A 60 -11.30 17.81 -15.11
CA LYS A 60 -12.51 18.62 -14.92
C LYS A 60 -12.27 19.92 -14.15
N ALA A 61 -11.11 20.10 -13.52
CA ALA A 61 -10.79 21.32 -12.80
C ALA A 61 -10.52 22.48 -13.76
N THR A 62 -10.79 23.70 -13.30
CA THR A 62 -10.48 24.92 -14.06
C THR A 62 -8.97 25.18 -14.00
N ALA A 63 -8.33 25.21 -15.16
CA ALA A 63 -6.91 25.54 -15.25
C ALA A 63 -6.64 26.99 -14.78
N PRO A 64 -5.58 27.25 -14.00
CA PRO A 64 -5.22 28.59 -13.59
C PRO A 64 -4.76 29.43 -14.79
N LEU A 65 -5.08 30.72 -14.78
CA LEU A 65 -4.71 31.68 -15.84
C LEU A 65 -3.19 31.87 -15.96
N ARG A 66 -2.46 31.69 -14.86
CA ARG A 66 -1.02 31.91 -14.74
C ARG A 66 -0.35 30.65 -14.19
N GLY A 67 0.97 30.56 -14.36
CA GLY A 67 1.79 29.46 -13.88
C GLY A 67 2.43 28.65 -15.01
N PRO A 68 3.55 27.95 -14.72
CA PRO A 68 4.37 27.32 -15.74
C PRO A 68 3.76 26.04 -16.32
N SER A 69 2.93 25.32 -15.57
CA SER A 69 2.40 24.02 -15.99
C SER A 69 1.31 24.13 -17.06
N GLY A 70 1.36 23.22 -18.04
CA GLY A 70 0.35 23.06 -19.08
C GLY A 70 -0.83 22.20 -18.61
N ALA A 71 -0.58 21.19 -17.78
CA ALA A 71 -1.56 20.33 -17.14
C ALA A 71 -1.08 19.95 -15.72
N VAL A 72 -2.00 19.42 -14.92
CA VAL A 72 -1.72 18.79 -13.62
C VAL A 72 -2.69 17.64 -13.42
N SER A 73 -2.14 16.47 -13.10
CA SER A 73 -2.87 15.31 -12.59
C SER A 73 -2.79 15.23 -11.08
N TYR A 74 -3.95 15.18 -10.41
CA TYR A 74 -4.02 14.87 -9.00
C TYR A 74 -4.22 13.36 -8.83
N THR A 75 -3.11 12.65 -8.56
CA THR A 75 -3.10 11.20 -8.34
C THR A 75 -2.66 10.89 -6.91
N SER A 76 -3.26 9.85 -6.32
CA SER A 76 -2.91 9.38 -4.99
C SER A 76 -3.34 7.94 -4.78
N PHE A 77 -2.99 7.36 -3.63
CA PHE A 77 -3.45 6.03 -3.24
C PHE A 77 -3.85 5.97 -1.77
N ALA A 78 -4.79 5.07 -1.47
CA ALA A 78 -5.34 4.77 -0.16
C ALA A 78 -5.32 3.27 0.11
N TYR A 79 -5.67 2.90 1.34
CA TYR A 79 -6.14 1.56 1.62
C TYR A 79 -7.37 1.55 2.53
N GLU A 80 -8.21 0.55 2.35
CA GLU A 80 -9.20 0.14 3.34
C GLU A 80 -8.69 -1.12 4.03
N GLY A 81 -8.88 -1.18 5.34
CA GLY A 81 -8.43 -2.29 6.17
C GLY A 81 -9.55 -2.88 7.01
N SER A 82 -9.48 -4.19 7.22
CA SER A 82 -10.21 -4.84 8.30
C SER A 82 -9.36 -5.93 8.93
N SER A 83 -9.61 -6.23 10.20
CA SER A 83 -8.99 -7.37 10.88
C SER A 83 -10.05 -8.32 11.41
N LEU A 84 -9.70 -9.60 11.43
CA LEU A 84 -10.55 -10.70 11.87
C LEU A 84 -9.74 -11.67 12.72
N GLN A 85 -10.05 -11.73 14.01
CA GLN A 85 -9.47 -12.73 14.91
C GLN A 85 -10.23 -14.07 14.77
N ARG A 86 -9.48 -15.16 14.52
CA ARG A 86 -10.00 -16.54 14.45
C ARG A 86 -9.04 -17.48 15.16
N LYS A 87 -9.43 -17.94 16.37
CA LYS A 87 -8.57 -18.78 17.23
C LYS A 87 -7.22 -18.08 17.48
N ASP A 88 -6.13 -18.71 17.08
CA ASP A 88 -4.76 -18.23 17.16
C ASP A 88 -4.37 -17.33 15.99
N THR A 89 -5.23 -17.13 14.99
CA THR A 89 -4.89 -16.36 13.79
C THR A 89 -5.58 -14.99 13.77
N LEU A 90 -4.80 -13.92 13.65
CA LEU A 90 -5.27 -12.58 13.29
C LEU A 90 -5.12 -12.39 11.78
N GLN A 91 -6.22 -12.37 11.05
CA GLN A 91 -6.21 -12.07 9.62
C GLN A 91 -6.42 -10.57 9.39
N ILE A 92 -5.48 -9.93 8.72
CA ILE A 92 -5.55 -8.52 8.31
C ILE A 92 -5.86 -8.49 6.82
N ASN A 93 -7.00 -7.91 6.45
CA ASN A 93 -7.44 -7.75 5.07
C ASN A 93 -7.24 -6.30 4.65
N LEU A 94 -6.51 -6.07 3.57
CA LEU A 94 -6.25 -4.76 3.00
C LEU A 94 -6.75 -4.71 1.55
N THR A 95 -7.33 -3.58 1.16
CA THR A 95 -7.69 -3.29 -0.23
C THR A 95 -7.04 -1.97 -0.62
N LEU A 96 -6.09 -2.00 -1.55
CA LEU A 96 -5.44 -0.82 -2.06
C LEU A 96 -6.30 -0.14 -3.12
N GLN A 97 -6.40 1.18 -3.02
CA GLN A 97 -7.15 2.01 -3.96
C GLN A 97 -6.19 3.04 -4.54
N VAL A 98 -5.92 2.99 -5.83
CA VAL A 98 -5.11 4.00 -6.52
C VAL A 98 -6.04 4.82 -7.40
N PHE A 99 -5.98 6.14 -7.33
CA PHE A 99 -6.98 6.99 -7.95
C PHE A 99 -6.43 8.32 -8.46
N PHE A 100 -7.14 8.84 -9.45
CA PHE A 100 -7.01 10.16 -10.04
C PHE A 100 -8.26 10.98 -9.72
N VAL A 101 -8.11 12.21 -9.25
CA VAL A 101 -9.23 13.09 -8.85
C VAL A 101 -9.55 14.06 -9.98
N LYS A 102 -10.68 13.84 -10.66
CA LYS A 102 -11.07 14.60 -11.86
C LYS A 102 -11.27 16.09 -11.55
N SER A 103 -11.94 16.41 -10.44
CA SER A 103 -12.22 17.78 -9.99
C SER A 103 -11.00 18.56 -9.49
N ALA A 104 -9.87 17.90 -9.27
CA ALA A 104 -8.61 18.52 -8.86
C ALA A 104 -7.57 18.57 -10.00
N SER A 105 -7.84 17.92 -11.12
CA SER A 105 -6.93 17.80 -12.27
C SER A 105 -7.38 18.68 -13.42
N TRP A 106 -6.45 19.42 -14.03
CA TRP A 106 -6.74 20.41 -15.07
C TRP A 106 -5.73 20.37 -16.21
N VAL A 107 -6.13 20.93 -17.35
CA VAL A 107 -5.26 21.12 -18.53
C VAL A 107 -5.61 22.43 -19.24
N LYS A 108 -4.59 23.18 -19.65
CA LYS A 108 -4.73 24.37 -20.50
C LYS A 108 -4.98 23.96 -21.94
N SER A 109 -5.79 24.72 -22.66
CA SER A 109 -6.19 24.39 -24.04
C SER A 109 -5.01 24.12 -24.98
N PHE A 110 -3.92 24.88 -24.86
CA PHE A 110 -2.73 24.72 -25.70
C PHE A 110 -1.89 23.46 -25.39
N ALA A 111 -2.08 22.83 -24.23
CA ALA A 111 -1.32 21.67 -23.77
C ALA A 111 -2.06 20.34 -24.01
N LYS A 112 -3.22 20.39 -24.69
CA LYS A 112 -4.02 19.20 -25.00
C LYS A 112 -3.46 18.48 -26.23
N ASP A 113 -2.37 17.76 -26.04
CA ASP A 113 -1.80 16.84 -27.04
C ASP A 113 -1.56 15.44 -26.46
N GLU A 114 -1.24 14.48 -27.31
CA GLU A 114 -1.07 13.08 -26.87
C GLU A 114 0.18 12.89 -26.01
N PHE A 115 1.25 13.63 -26.29
CA PHE A 115 2.52 13.50 -25.57
C PHE A 115 2.41 14.04 -24.14
N ALA A 116 1.71 15.18 -23.97
CA ALA A 116 1.34 15.70 -22.66
C ALA A 116 0.37 14.76 -21.92
N LEU A 117 -0.57 14.11 -22.61
CA LEU A 117 -1.45 13.14 -21.95
C LEU A 117 -0.69 11.91 -21.46
N GLU A 118 0.30 11.43 -22.24
CA GLU A 118 1.20 10.37 -21.80
C GLU A 118 2.04 10.79 -20.58
N HIS A 119 2.44 12.06 -20.52
CA HIS A 119 3.17 12.60 -19.37
C HIS A 119 2.33 12.48 -18.09
N GLU A 120 1.09 12.98 -18.16
CA GLU A 120 0.11 12.91 -17.07
C GLU A 120 -0.26 11.47 -16.70
N GLN A 121 -0.36 10.57 -17.69
CA GLN A 121 -0.58 9.15 -17.43
C GLN A 121 0.58 8.52 -16.63
N LEU A 122 1.83 8.94 -16.87
CA LEU A 122 2.97 8.36 -16.17
C LEU A 122 3.01 8.78 -14.70
N HIS A 123 2.52 9.97 -14.33
CA HIS A 123 2.27 10.33 -12.93
C HIS A 123 1.31 9.33 -12.26
N PHE A 124 0.24 8.94 -12.94
CA PHE A 124 -0.69 7.93 -12.41
C PHE A 124 -0.07 6.54 -12.30
N ASP A 125 0.78 6.16 -13.26
CA ASP A 125 1.53 4.89 -13.23
C ASP A 125 2.59 4.87 -12.10
N ILE A 126 3.21 6.01 -11.77
CA ILE A 126 4.10 6.17 -10.61
C ILE A 126 3.34 5.94 -9.30
N THR A 127 2.15 6.53 -9.15
CA THR A 127 1.29 6.29 -7.98
C THR A 127 0.97 4.80 -7.83
N TRP A 128 0.64 4.12 -8.94
CA TRP A 128 0.39 2.68 -8.93
C TRP A 128 1.61 1.86 -8.50
N LEU A 129 2.79 2.19 -9.03
CA LEU A 129 4.05 1.54 -8.64
C LEU A 129 4.29 1.65 -7.13
N VAL A 130 4.11 2.84 -6.55
CA VAL A 130 4.34 3.06 -5.12
C VAL A 130 3.32 2.31 -4.26
N ALA A 131 2.06 2.25 -4.66
CA ALA A 131 1.06 1.44 -3.97
C ALA A 131 1.42 -0.06 -3.98
N LEU A 132 1.95 -0.58 -5.09
CA LEU A 132 2.44 -1.97 -5.16
C LEU A 132 3.68 -2.19 -4.29
N ARG A 133 4.60 -1.22 -4.21
CA ARG A 133 5.75 -1.28 -3.28
C ARG A 133 5.29 -1.28 -1.82
N PHE A 134 4.30 -0.46 -1.48
CA PHE A 134 3.66 -0.49 -0.15
C PHE A 134 3.08 -1.89 0.14
N GLN A 135 2.32 -2.46 -0.80
CA GLN A 135 1.79 -3.82 -0.67
C GLN A 135 2.89 -4.83 -0.34
N GLN A 136 3.97 -4.81 -1.11
CA GLN A 136 5.10 -5.72 -0.93
C GLN A 136 5.78 -5.53 0.42
N ARG A 137 5.99 -4.27 0.84
CA ARG A 137 6.58 -3.96 2.16
C ARG A 137 5.74 -4.54 3.29
N ILE A 138 4.42 -4.37 3.27
CA ILE A 138 3.54 -4.94 4.30
C ILE A 138 3.57 -6.47 4.29
N LYS A 139 3.56 -7.10 3.10
CA LYS A 139 3.60 -8.58 2.99
C LYS A 139 4.87 -9.19 3.57
N ASN A 140 5.98 -8.47 3.54
CA ASN A 140 7.29 -8.93 3.99
C ASN A 140 7.65 -8.48 5.41
N MET A 141 6.74 -7.78 6.11
CA MET A 141 6.99 -7.23 7.42
C MET A 141 6.50 -8.16 8.54
N GLU A 142 7.27 -8.24 9.62
CA GLU A 142 6.80 -8.84 10.85
C GLU A 142 5.85 -7.87 11.55
N LEU A 143 4.57 -8.23 11.59
CA LEU A 143 3.54 -7.49 12.32
C LEU A 143 3.33 -8.14 13.69
N THR A 144 2.75 -7.38 14.62
CA THR A 144 2.30 -7.87 15.92
C THR A 144 0.81 -7.61 16.10
N ALA A 145 0.12 -8.44 16.89
CA ALA A 145 -1.31 -8.26 17.12
C ALA A 145 -1.63 -6.92 17.79
N ASP A 146 -0.70 -6.40 18.59
CA ASP A 146 -0.86 -5.15 19.34
C ASP A 146 -0.58 -3.90 18.51
N ASP A 147 0.21 -3.99 17.43
CA ASP A 147 0.73 -2.80 16.73
C ASP A 147 0.64 -2.86 15.20
N PHE A 148 0.01 -3.88 14.61
CA PHE A 148 -0.09 -4.00 13.16
C PHE A 148 -0.68 -2.75 12.49
N ASP A 149 -1.67 -2.10 13.12
CA ASP A 149 -2.34 -0.92 12.55
C ASP A 149 -1.39 0.28 12.48
N SER A 150 -0.68 0.59 13.57
CA SER A 150 0.31 1.67 13.60
C SER A 150 1.45 1.42 12.61
N ILE A 151 1.91 0.17 12.52
CA ILE A 151 2.97 -0.23 11.59
C ILE A 151 2.52 -0.02 10.13
N ILE A 152 1.33 -0.48 9.78
CA ILE A 152 0.77 -0.31 8.43
C ILE A 152 0.59 1.19 8.11
N GLN A 153 0.06 1.97 9.06
CA GLN A 153 -0.13 3.41 8.91
C GLN A 153 1.21 4.15 8.72
N TYR A 154 2.25 3.77 9.47
CA TYR A 154 3.59 4.32 9.28
C TYR A 154 4.14 4.02 7.90
N GLN A 155 4.01 2.77 7.43
CA GLN A 155 4.46 2.38 6.10
C GLN A 155 3.69 3.09 4.98
N TYR A 156 2.42 3.41 5.21
CA TYR A 156 1.63 4.23 4.29
C TYR A 156 2.18 5.65 4.18
N ILE A 157 2.52 6.30 5.30
CA ILE A 157 3.13 7.63 5.31
C ILE A 157 4.47 7.61 4.56
N GLU A 158 5.29 6.58 4.77
CA GLU A 158 6.56 6.41 4.05
C GLU A 158 6.34 6.24 2.54
N ALA A 159 5.35 5.44 2.14
CA ALA A 159 4.98 5.27 0.74
C ALA A 159 4.43 6.57 0.13
N PHE A 160 3.63 7.35 0.87
CA PHE A 160 3.16 8.66 0.41
C PHE A 160 4.33 9.64 0.18
N ARG A 161 5.33 9.64 1.07
CA ARG A 161 6.58 10.42 0.88
C ARG A 161 7.37 9.95 -0.34
N GLU A 162 7.47 8.64 -0.57
CA GLU A 162 8.10 8.07 -1.77
C GLU A 162 7.39 8.52 -3.05
N MET A 163 6.06 8.46 -3.08
CA MET A 163 5.25 8.90 -4.21
C MET A 163 5.55 10.35 -4.60
N ASN A 164 5.54 11.27 -3.64
CA ASN A 164 5.80 12.68 -3.93
C ASN A 164 7.23 12.89 -4.46
N LYS A 165 8.23 12.23 -3.85
CA LYS A 165 9.62 12.30 -4.33
C LYS A 165 9.78 11.78 -5.76
N LEU A 166 9.10 10.70 -6.12
CA LEU A 166 9.16 10.14 -7.48
C LEU A 166 8.44 11.01 -8.51
N GLN A 167 7.29 11.60 -8.17
CA GLN A 167 6.58 12.54 -9.04
C GLN A 167 7.43 13.80 -9.28
N GLU A 168 8.00 14.40 -8.23
CA GLU A 168 8.90 15.54 -8.33
C GLU A 168 10.17 15.21 -9.15
N ALA A 169 10.73 14.02 -8.96
CA ALA A 169 11.88 13.57 -9.75
C ALA A 169 11.53 13.41 -11.22
N TYR A 170 10.37 12.82 -11.52
CA TYR A 170 9.90 12.65 -12.89
C TYR A 170 9.67 14.00 -13.60
N ASP A 171 9.00 14.94 -12.93
CA ASP A 171 8.80 16.29 -13.44
C ASP A 171 10.13 16.98 -13.73
N ARG A 172 11.06 16.97 -12.76
CA ARG A 172 12.38 17.59 -12.92
C ARG A 172 13.15 16.97 -14.08
N ASP A 173 13.23 15.65 -14.12
CA ASP A 173 14.09 14.93 -15.07
C ASP A 173 13.55 14.99 -16.51
N THR A 174 12.25 15.22 -16.68
CA THR A 174 11.63 15.43 -18.01
C THR A 174 11.48 16.90 -18.39
N ASN A 175 12.02 17.83 -17.59
CA ASN A 175 11.80 19.26 -17.75
C ASN A 175 10.31 19.61 -17.85
N HIS A 176 9.50 19.09 -16.92
CA HIS A 176 8.04 19.20 -16.88
C HIS A 176 7.37 18.72 -18.18
N GLY A 177 7.77 17.54 -18.64
CA GLY A 177 7.22 16.93 -19.86
C GLY A 177 7.65 17.60 -21.15
N GLN A 178 8.84 18.23 -21.19
CA GLN A 178 9.41 18.84 -22.39
C GLN A 178 10.58 18.04 -23.00
N ASP A 179 11.05 16.99 -22.31
CA ASP A 179 12.09 16.07 -22.79
C ASP A 179 11.52 14.67 -23.14
N PRO A 180 11.31 14.38 -24.44
CA PRO A 180 10.80 13.09 -24.89
C PRO A 180 11.71 11.90 -24.59
N ALA A 181 13.04 12.11 -24.58
CA ALA A 181 13.99 11.04 -24.34
C ALA A 181 13.97 10.64 -22.86
N ALA A 182 13.94 11.62 -21.95
CA ALA A 182 13.78 11.38 -20.52
C ALA A 182 12.44 10.70 -20.22
N GLN A 183 11.33 11.19 -20.78
CA GLN A 183 10.00 10.60 -20.57
C GLN A 183 9.95 9.14 -21.04
N LYS A 184 10.53 8.83 -22.20
CA LYS A 184 10.64 7.45 -22.70
C LYS A 184 11.44 6.55 -21.76
N ASN A 185 12.55 7.06 -21.20
CA ASN A 185 13.35 6.32 -20.25
C ASN A 185 12.58 6.02 -18.96
N TRP A 186 11.88 7.01 -18.41
CA TRP A 186 11.00 6.84 -17.26
C TRP A 186 9.89 5.81 -17.53
N LYS A 187 9.20 5.92 -18.67
CA LYS A 187 8.15 4.97 -19.08
C LYS A 187 8.65 3.54 -19.11
N ARG A 188 9.87 3.31 -19.65
CA ARG A 188 10.52 1.99 -19.62
C ARG A 188 10.81 1.54 -18.19
N SER A 189 11.49 2.36 -17.38
CA SER A 189 11.88 1.99 -16.01
C SER A 189 10.68 1.68 -15.12
N ILE A 190 9.60 2.46 -15.22
CA ILE A 190 8.34 2.21 -14.50
C ILE A 190 7.70 0.91 -14.98
N GLY A 191 7.66 0.67 -16.30
CA GLY A 191 7.15 -0.58 -16.87
C GLY A 191 7.91 -1.82 -16.39
N GLU A 192 9.24 -1.76 -16.34
CA GLU A 192 10.10 -2.84 -15.82
C GLU A 192 9.84 -3.09 -14.32
N ALA A 193 9.75 -2.02 -13.51
CA ALA A 193 9.48 -2.14 -12.08
C ALA A 193 8.08 -2.72 -11.79
N LEU A 194 7.06 -2.31 -12.55
CA LEU A 194 5.71 -2.86 -12.45
C LEU A 194 5.65 -4.35 -12.85
N ALA A 195 6.40 -4.74 -13.89
CA ALA A 195 6.48 -6.12 -14.32
C ALA A 195 7.13 -7.01 -13.23
N ALA A 196 8.21 -6.55 -12.60
CA ALA A 196 8.87 -7.26 -11.52
C ALA A 196 7.94 -7.52 -10.33
N LEU A 197 7.20 -6.49 -9.87
CA LEU A 197 6.24 -6.61 -8.77
C LEU A 197 5.05 -7.52 -9.09
N THR A 198 4.62 -7.54 -10.35
CA THR A 198 3.52 -8.40 -10.79
C THR A 198 3.93 -9.87 -10.82
N LEU A 199 5.16 -10.18 -11.26
CA LEU A 199 5.71 -11.54 -11.27
C LEU A 199 5.86 -12.11 -9.86
N GLU A 200 6.31 -11.31 -8.89
CA GLU A 200 6.42 -11.72 -7.48
C GLU A 200 5.05 -11.95 -6.80
N GLY A 201 3.98 -11.30 -7.31
CA GLY A 201 2.61 -11.45 -6.83
C GLY A 201 1.76 -12.52 -7.55
N ALA A 202 2.21 -13.05 -8.69
CA ALA A 202 1.41 -13.89 -9.60
C ALA A 202 1.23 -15.37 -9.15
N LEU A 203 1.77 -15.78 -7.99
CA LEU A 203 1.69 -17.18 -7.50
C LEU A 203 0.78 -17.41 -6.29
N THR A 204 -0.06 -16.46 -5.88
CA THR A 204 -1.10 -16.76 -4.87
C THR A 204 -2.48 -16.87 -5.51
N PRO A 205 -3.01 -18.08 -5.76
CA PRO A 205 -4.36 -18.26 -6.24
C PRO A 205 -5.37 -17.81 -5.17
N HIS A 206 -6.51 -17.33 -5.66
CA HIS A 206 -7.67 -16.88 -4.92
C HIS A 206 -8.03 -17.77 -3.71
N PHE A 207 -8.35 -17.15 -2.57
CA PHE A 207 -9.02 -17.81 -1.46
C PHE A 207 -10.42 -17.22 -1.21
N THR A 208 -11.36 -18.13 -0.99
CA THR A 208 -12.76 -17.89 -0.62
C THR A 208 -12.84 -17.19 0.74
N PRO A 209 -13.72 -16.20 0.94
CA PRO A 209 -13.91 -15.59 2.25
C PRO A 209 -14.42 -16.62 3.26
N LEU A 210 -13.77 -16.69 4.43
CA LEU A 210 -14.29 -17.44 5.58
C LEU A 210 -15.55 -16.72 6.09
N SER A 211 -16.70 -17.39 6.03
CA SER A 211 -17.95 -16.95 6.66
C SER A 211 -17.71 -16.63 8.14
N ALA A 212 -18.08 -15.42 8.57
CA ALA A 212 -17.72 -14.86 9.86
C ALA A 212 -18.93 -14.23 10.60
N ASP A 213 -19.08 -14.58 11.87
CA ASP A 213 -20.00 -13.93 12.83
C ASP A 213 -19.54 -12.48 13.13
N SER A 214 -20.48 -11.55 13.23
CA SER A 214 -20.27 -10.09 13.17
C SER A 214 -19.54 -9.50 14.38
N ARG A 215 -19.29 -10.28 15.43
CA ARG A 215 -18.69 -9.82 16.71
C ARG A 215 -17.16 -9.74 16.72
N THR A 216 -16.50 -9.94 15.58
CA THR A 216 -15.02 -10.12 15.51
C THR A 216 -14.32 -9.34 14.41
N VAL A 217 -15.03 -8.42 13.75
CA VAL A 217 -14.52 -7.63 12.63
C VAL A 217 -14.22 -6.22 13.13
N SER A 218 -12.97 -5.78 13.01
CA SER A 218 -12.60 -4.36 13.12
C SER A 218 -12.34 -3.80 11.73
N THR A 219 -12.76 -2.56 11.45
CA THR A 219 -12.50 -1.87 10.18
C THR A 219 -11.72 -0.59 10.43
N PHE A 220 -10.71 -0.33 9.62
CA PHE A 220 -9.91 0.88 9.66
C PHE A 220 -9.76 1.42 8.24
N LYS A 221 -9.66 2.74 8.11
CA LYS A 221 -9.52 3.43 6.83
C LYS A 221 -8.49 4.52 6.99
N THR A 222 -7.69 4.75 5.95
CA THR A 222 -7.01 6.04 5.82
C THR A 222 -8.07 7.12 5.59
N ALA A 223 -8.13 8.11 6.48
CA ALA A 223 -8.98 9.28 6.27
C ALA A 223 -8.47 10.08 5.07
N TRP A 224 -9.37 10.42 4.15
CA TRP A 224 -9.19 11.44 3.11
C TRP A 224 -10.02 12.65 3.47
#